data_AF-V5II61-F1
#
_entry.id   AF-V5II61-F1
#
_cell.length_a   1.000
_cell.length_b   1.000
_cell.length_c   1.000
_cell.angle_alpha   90.00
_cell.angle_beta   90.00
_cell.angle_gamma   90.00
#
_symmetry.space_group_name_H-M   'P 1'
#
loop_
_entity.id
_entity.type
_entity.pdbx_description
1 polymer ?
#
loop_
_entity_poly.entity_id
_entity_poly.type
_entity_poly.pdbx_seq_one_letter_code
_entity_poly.pdbx_strand_id
1 'polypeptide(L)'
;KSPSQALEDAIDLPNWIPDKKSFAEALLKNCHNQNSWERINNKYIDWENCTYMCRHDVSENDGHVNKLPEDSPCGEDGRKCIRGSCLPKAKPSCQLTNDVSP
;
A
#
# COMPACT_ATOMS: atom_id res chain seq x y z
N LYS A 1 13.94 11.06 -18.04
CA LYS A 1 12.98 10.75 -16.95
C LYS A 1 13.72 10.76 -15.63
N SER A 2 13.14 11.31 -14.57
CA SER A 2 13.68 11.11 -13.23
C SER A 2 13.44 9.65 -12.80
N PRO A 3 14.25 9.09 -11.88
CA PRO A 3 14.03 7.75 -11.34
C PRO A 3 12.61 7.56 -10.78
N SER A 4 12.08 8.59 -10.12
CA SER A 4 10.71 8.60 -9.60
C SER A 4 9.63 8.51 -10.68
N GLN A 5 9.78 9.24 -11.80
CA GLN A 5 8.79 9.19 -12.88
C GLN A 5 8.82 7.83 -13.59
N ALA A 6 10.01 7.23 -13.73
CA ALA A 6 10.14 5.88 -14.25
C ALA A 6 9.55 4.82 -13.30
N LEU A 7 9.59 5.06 -11.99
CA LEU A 7 8.98 4.21 -10.97
C LEU A 7 7.45 4.27 -11.01
N GLU A 8 6.88 5.48 -11.07
CA GLU A 8 5.44 5.69 -11.22
C GLU A 8 4.88 5.01 -12.47
N ASP A 9 5.54 5.21 -13.62
CA ASP A 9 5.10 4.66 -14.90
C ASP A 9 5.25 3.12 -14.97
N ALA A 10 6.15 2.54 -14.16
CA ALA A 10 6.40 1.09 -14.13
C ALA A 10 5.46 0.33 -13.19
N ILE A 11 4.88 1.01 -12.19
CA ILE A 11 4.09 0.38 -11.13
C ILE A 11 2.59 0.54 -11.37
N ASP A 12 2.09 1.19 -12.42
CA ASP A 12 0.66 1.23 -12.81
C ASP A 12 -0.31 1.30 -11.61
N LEU A 13 -0.02 2.18 -10.65
CA LEU A 13 -0.74 2.21 -9.37
C LEU A 13 -2.20 2.66 -9.56
N PRO A 14 -3.15 2.13 -8.78
CA PRO A 14 -4.55 2.53 -8.83
C PRO A 14 -4.76 4.03 -8.60
N ASN A 15 -5.79 4.61 -9.20
CA ASN A 15 -6.08 6.06 -9.11
C ASN A 15 -6.53 6.53 -7.72
N TRP A 16 -6.97 5.62 -6.86
CA TRP A 16 -7.31 5.93 -5.46
C TRP A 16 -6.08 6.05 -4.55
N ILE A 17 -4.86 5.81 -5.07
CA ILE A 17 -3.62 6.19 -4.39
C ILE A 17 -3.37 7.69 -4.65
N PRO A 18 -3.45 8.55 -3.62
CA PRO A 18 -3.40 10.00 -3.80
C PRO A 18 -2.01 10.50 -4.24
N ASP A 19 -0.94 9.94 -3.69
CA ASP A 19 0.43 10.25 -4.07
C ASP A 19 1.15 8.96 -4.47
N LYS A 20 1.00 8.60 -5.75
CA LYS A 20 1.57 7.38 -6.35
C LYS A 20 3.09 7.35 -6.21
N LYS A 21 3.73 8.52 -6.36
CA LYS A 21 5.18 8.67 -6.26
C LYS A 21 5.67 8.33 -4.87
N SER A 22 5.19 9.07 -3.87
CA SER A 22 5.65 8.91 -2.49
C SER A 22 5.31 7.53 -1.95
N PHE A 23 4.17 6.96 -2.37
CA PHE A 23 3.80 5.60 -2.02
C PHE A 23 4.79 4.58 -2.60
N ALA A 24 5.06 4.64 -3.90
CA ALA A 24 6.01 3.75 -4.56
C ALA A 24 7.43 3.88 -3.98
N GLU A 25 7.90 5.11 -3.74
CA GLU A 25 9.20 5.38 -3.13
C GLU A 25 9.29 4.82 -1.70
N ALA A 26 8.23 4.92 -0.90
CA ALA A 26 8.18 4.36 0.45
C ALA A 26 8.28 2.83 0.44
N LEU A 27 7.54 2.16 -0.45
CA LEU A 27 7.63 0.72 -0.62
C LEU A 27 9.03 0.30 -1.09
N LEU A 28 9.59 1.01 -2.09
CA LEU A 28 10.91 0.69 -2.63
C LEU A 28 12.01 0.85 -1.59
N LYS A 29 11.94 1.91 -0.79
CA LYS A 29 12.87 2.13 0.33
C LYS A 29 12.81 0.99 1.34
N ASN A 30 11.62 0.45 1.61
CA ASN A 30 11.46 -0.70 2.51
C ASN A 30 12.07 -1.98 1.93
N CYS A 31 11.99 -2.20 0.62
CA CYS A 31 12.72 -3.27 -0.07
C CYS A 31 14.24 -3.07 0.04
N HIS A 32 14.73 -1.87 -0.29
CA HIS A 32 16.17 -1.57 -0.35
C HIS A 32 16.92 -1.68 0.98
N ASN A 33 16.21 -1.68 2.11
CA ASN A 33 16.80 -2.05 3.40
C ASN A 33 17.38 -3.48 3.39
N GLN A 34 16.89 -4.35 2.51
CA GLN A 34 17.37 -5.72 2.32
C GLN A 34 18.33 -5.83 1.13
N ASN A 35 18.01 -5.23 -0.03
CA ASN A 35 18.89 -5.21 -1.21
C ASN A 35 18.56 -4.04 -2.17
N SER A 36 19.58 -3.24 -2.53
CA SER A 36 19.42 -2.02 -3.35
C SER A 36 18.99 -2.26 -4.81
N TRP A 37 19.03 -3.51 -5.28
CA TRP A 37 18.63 -3.90 -6.63
C TRP A 37 17.16 -4.32 -6.71
N GLU A 38 16.47 -4.36 -5.57
CA GLU A 38 15.08 -4.81 -5.53
C GLU A 38 14.12 -3.83 -6.22
N ARG A 39 13.06 -4.41 -6.77
CA ARG A 39 12.01 -3.74 -7.54
C ARG A 39 10.63 -4.14 -7.04
N ILE A 40 9.65 -3.28 -7.35
CA ILE A 40 8.22 -3.49 -7.06
C ILE A 40 7.42 -3.26 -8.35
N ASN A 41 6.28 -3.93 -8.48
CA ASN A 41 5.26 -3.69 -9.51
C ASN A 41 3.85 -3.92 -8.89
N ASN A 42 2.82 -3.20 -9.37
CA ASN A 42 1.42 -3.40 -8.98
C ASN A 42 0.97 -4.85 -8.94
N LYS A 43 1.42 -5.65 -9.93
CA LYS A 43 1.02 -7.06 -10.08
C LYS A 43 1.31 -7.87 -8.82
N TYR A 44 2.26 -7.41 -8.01
CA TYR A 44 2.69 -8.08 -6.79
C TYR A 44 2.27 -7.34 -5.52
N ILE A 45 1.30 -6.43 -5.60
CA ILE A 45 0.63 -5.85 -4.45
C ILE A 45 -0.70 -6.59 -4.26
N ASP A 46 -0.82 -7.29 -3.14
CA ASP A 46 -2.08 -7.84 -2.68
C ASP A 46 -2.77 -6.81 -1.78
N TRP A 47 -3.71 -6.08 -2.39
CA TRP A 47 -4.43 -5.01 -1.73
C TRP A 47 -5.32 -5.51 -0.60
N GLU A 48 -5.97 -6.67 -0.75
CA GLU A 48 -6.89 -7.21 0.26
C GLU A 48 -6.15 -7.73 1.50
N ASN A 49 -5.01 -8.41 1.29
CA ASN A 49 -4.15 -8.87 2.38
C ASN A 49 -3.13 -7.82 2.82
N CYS A 50 -3.14 -6.63 2.22
CA CYS A 50 -2.21 -5.56 2.52
C CYS A 50 -0.75 -6.02 2.51
N THR A 51 -0.36 -6.73 1.46
CA THR A 51 1.03 -7.17 1.26
C THR A 51 1.55 -6.76 -0.11
N TYR A 52 2.87 -6.72 -0.24
CA TYR A 52 3.55 -6.52 -1.51
C TYR A 52 4.84 -7.31 -1.54
N MET A 53 5.29 -7.71 -2.72
CA MET A 53 6.53 -8.46 -2.88
C MET A 53 7.66 -7.56 -3.38
N CYS A 54 8.79 -7.59 -2.67
CA CYS A 54 10.06 -7.07 -3.15
C CYS A 54 10.77 -8.17 -3.94
N ARG A 55 11.20 -7.86 -5.16
CA ARG A 55 11.89 -8.82 -6.03
C ARG A 55 13.28 -8.36 -6.42
N HIS A 56 14.25 -9.26 -6.37
CA HIS A 56 15.60 -9.02 -6.86
C HIS A 56 15.72 -9.30 -8.38
N ASP A 57 15.07 -10.36 -8.86
CA ASP A 57 15.10 -10.81 -10.26
C ASP A 57 13.70 -10.93 -10.89
N VAL A 58 13.65 -11.11 -12.23
CA VAL A 58 12.41 -11.34 -13.00
C VAL A 58 11.79 -12.73 -12.80
N SER A 59 12.52 -13.68 -12.19
CA SER A 59 11.97 -15.01 -11.86
C SER A 59 10.91 -14.87 -10.76
N GLU A 60 9.80 -15.62 -10.87
CA GLU A 60 8.66 -15.44 -9.96
C GLU A 60 8.89 -15.89 -8.51
N ASN A 61 10.01 -16.57 -8.24
CA ASN A 61 10.24 -17.33 -7.01
C ASN A 61 11.26 -16.71 -6.03
N ASP A 62 12.03 -15.70 -6.43
CA ASP A 62 13.07 -15.07 -5.59
C ASP A 62 12.67 -13.67 -5.09
N GLY A 63 11.55 -13.63 -4.36
CA GLY A 63 11.04 -12.41 -3.75
C GLY A 63 10.63 -12.62 -2.30
N HIS A 64 10.62 -11.54 -1.52
CA HIS A 64 10.12 -11.57 -0.15
C HIS A 64 8.86 -10.74 -0.02
N VAL A 65 7.87 -11.29 0.68
CA VAL A 65 6.57 -10.64 0.90
C VAL A 65 6.67 -9.78 2.15
N ASN A 66 6.38 -8.49 1.99
CA ASN A 66 6.30 -7.50 3.05
C ASN A 66 4.84 -7.06 3.25
N LYS A 67 4.54 -6.59 4.46
CA LYS A 67 3.26 -5.92 4.74
C LYS A 67 3.30 -4.48 4.24
N LEU A 68 2.21 -4.03 3.65
CA LEU A 68 1.98 -2.61 3.42
C LEU A 68 1.99 -1.87 4.79
N PRO A 69 2.47 -0.62 4.84
CA PRO A 69 2.41 0.17 6.06
C PRO A 69 0.98 0.28 6.60
N GLU A 70 0.83 0.31 7.92
CA GLU A 70 -0.47 0.53 8.56
C GLU A 70 -1.08 1.85 8.05
N ASP A 71 -2.42 1.90 7.94
CA ASP A 71 -3.19 3.01 7.39
C ASP A 71 -2.96 3.34 5.90
N SER A 72 -2.16 2.55 5.17
CA SER A 72 -2.01 2.68 3.72
C SER A 72 -3.36 2.51 3.01
N PRO A 73 -3.68 3.32 2.00
CA PRO A 73 -4.84 3.07 1.16
C PRO A 73 -4.72 1.69 0.49
N CYS A 74 -5.82 0.93 0.48
CA CYS A 74 -5.85 -0.42 -0.11
C CYS A 74 -7.08 -0.67 -0.99
N GLY A 75 -7.86 0.38 -1.27
CA GLY A 75 -9.03 0.30 -2.13
C GLY A 75 -9.75 1.63 -2.21
N GLU A 76 -10.86 1.62 -2.94
CA GLU A 76 -11.76 2.78 -3.05
C GLU A 76 -12.46 3.10 -1.72
N ASP A 77 -13.20 4.21 -1.68
CA ASP A 77 -13.99 4.66 -0.52
C ASP A 77 -13.18 4.89 0.76
N GLY A 78 -11.87 5.13 0.61
CA GLY A 78 -10.96 5.38 1.73
C GLY A 78 -10.67 4.13 2.58
N ARG A 79 -10.80 2.93 2.01
CA ARG A 79 -10.34 1.68 2.64
C ARG A 79 -8.85 1.75 2.97
N LYS A 80 -8.47 1.17 4.11
CA LYS A 80 -7.12 1.20 4.65
C LYS A 80 -6.64 -0.15 5.16
N CYS A 81 -5.32 -0.32 5.11
CA CYS A 81 -4.64 -1.45 5.73
C CYS A 81 -4.68 -1.35 7.24
N ILE A 82 -5.32 -2.33 7.87
CA ILE A 82 -5.41 -2.47 9.32
C ILE A 82 -4.99 -3.89 9.68
N ARG A 83 -3.89 -4.03 10.41
CA ARG A 83 -3.35 -5.33 10.87
C ARG A 83 -3.15 -6.37 9.75
N GLY A 84 -2.83 -5.93 8.53
CA GLY A 84 -2.64 -6.82 7.38
C GLY A 84 -3.95 -7.23 6.68
N SER A 85 -5.01 -6.45 6.81
CA SER A 85 -6.24 -6.62 6.03
C SER A 85 -6.76 -5.29 5.54
N CYS A 86 -7.34 -5.26 4.34
CA CYS A 86 -7.97 -4.07 3.79
C CYS A 86 -9.38 -3.89 4.33
N LEU A 87 -9.54 -2.91 5.22
CA LEU A 87 -10.82 -2.66 5.87
C LEU A 87 -11.39 -1.30 5.44
N PRO A 88 -12.73 -1.17 5.37
CA PRO A 88 -13.36 0.14 5.24
C PRO A 88 -12.83 1.07 6.32
N LYS A 89 -12.68 2.35 5.98
CA LYS A 89 -12.47 3.38 7.01
C LYS A 89 -13.54 3.18 8.06
N ALA A 90 -13.13 2.95 9.32
CA ALA A 90 -14.07 2.93 10.42
C ALA A 90 -14.87 4.23 10.31
N LYS A 91 -16.16 4.12 9.97
CA LYS A 91 -17.05 5.26 10.16
C LYS A 91 -16.85 5.63 11.62
N PRO A 92 -16.59 6.92 11.95
CA PRO A 92 -16.64 7.31 13.35
C PRO A 92 -17.96 6.75 13.85
N SER A 93 -17.88 5.84 14.82
CA SER A 93 -19.06 5.27 15.46
C SER A 93 -19.95 6.47 15.74
N CYS A 94 -21.11 6.54 15.07
CA CYS A 94 -22.14 7.48 15.46
C CYS A 94 -22.34 7.19 16.93
N GLN A 95 -21.82 8.07 17.79
CA GLN A 95 -22.08 7.94 19.22
C GLN A 95 -23.59 8.02 19.33
N LEU A 96 -24.20 6.87 19.62
CA LEU A 96 -25.61 6.82 19.99
C LEU A 96 -25.77 7.82 21.12
N THR A 97 -26.59 8.82 20.80
CA THR A 97 -27.22 9.79 21.69
C THR A 97 -27.35 9.30 23.12
N ASN A 98 -26.77 10.03 24.06
CA ASN A 98 -27.39 10.20 25.38
C ASN A 98 -27.78 11.67 25.52
N ASP A 99 -28.75 12.09 24.70
CA ASP A 99 -29.59 13.23 25.03
C ASP A 99 -30.65 12.70 26.00
N VAL A 100 -30.30 12.67 27.29
CA VAL A 100 -31.27 12.58 28.38
C VAL A 100 -31.27 13.95 29.05
N SER A 101 -32.30 14.72 28.71
CA SER A 101 -32.92 15.75 29.54
C SER A 101 -34.43 15.55 29.38
N PRO A 102 -35.26 15.85 30.39
CA PRO A 102 -35.03 16.72 31.55
C PRO A 102 -34.85 16.01 32.90
#